data_AF-A0A7C6AMV0-F1
#
_entry.id   AF-A0A7C6AMV0-F1
#
_cell.length_a   1.000
_cell.length_b   1.000
_cell.length_c   1.000
_cell.angle_alpha   90.00
_cell.angle_beta   90.00
_cell.angle_gamma   90.00
#
_symmetry.space_group_name_H-M   'P 1'
#
loop_
_entity.id
_entity.type
_entity.pdbx_description
1 polymer ?
#
loop_
_entity_poly.entity_id
_entity_poly.type
_entity_poly.pdbx_seq_one_letter_code
_entity_poly.pdbx_strand_id
1 'polypeptide(L)'
;MFDGLKAFIHHGNRFIPDPTKVKLPDSFSGLPVISANPCKHDCQLCVQACPTKAISKSPLSISLDSCIFCLECQEVCPEHKIQFSNEYKMGTNVYERLQIKEGHSHSISIEPSIVRDEIIRLLGRSLKLRLVSAGSCNGCELELNAAGNVNFDMGRYGIEFVASPRHADGLVITGPITGNSLASVRLTYEAI
;
A
#
# COMPACT_ATOMS: atom_id res chain seq x y z
N MET A 1 -20.54 -38.93 0.26
CA MET A 1 -21.15 -37.87 1.10
C MET A 1 -20.38 -37.69 2.42
N PHE A 2 -20.07 -38.77 3.17
CA PHE A 2 -19.29 -38.69 4.42
C PHE A 2 -17.85 -38.18 4.25
N ASP A 3 -17.17 -38.50 3.14
CA ASP A 3 -15.79 -38.03 2.92
C ASP A 3 -15.71 -36.52 2.69
N GLY A 4 -16.73 -35.94 2.06
CA GLY A 4 -16.84 -34.48 1.92
C GLY A 4 -17.04 -33.79 3.27
N LEU A 5 -17.83 -34.39 4.17
CA LEU A 5 -18.02 -33.86 5.53
C LEU A 5 -16.72 -33.95 6.34
N LYS A 6 -16.01 -35.07 6.26
CA LYS A 6 -14.68 -35.24 6.91
C LYS A 6 -13.67 -34.21 6.39
N ALA A 7 -13.63 -33.98 5.08
CA ALA A 7 -12.77 -32.96 4.48
C ALA A 7 -13.14 -31.55 4.99
N PHE A 8 -14.43 -31.22 5.03
CA PHE A 8 -14.88 -29.92 5.53
C PHE A 8 -14.51 -29.69 7.01
N ILE A 9 -14.73 -30.69 7.86
CA ILE A 9 -14.36 -30.65 9.28
C ILE A 9 -12.83 -30.53 9.44
N HIS A 10 -12.05 -31.27 8.65
CA HIS A 10 -10.59 -31.24 8.68
C HIS A 10 -10.01 -29.90 8.20
N HIS A 11 -10.55 -29.32 7.13
CA HIS A 11 -10.07 -28.05 6.58
C HIS A 11 -10.52 -26.85 7.41
N GLY A 12 -11.69 -26.92 8.06
CA GLY A 12 -12.25 -25.85 8.86
C GLY A 12 -12.48 -24.55 8.07
N ASN A 13 -12.62 -23.45 8.79
CA ASN A 13 -12.73 -22.12 8.18
C ASN A 13 -11.34 -21.63 7.78
N ARG A 14 -11.09 -21.51 6.48
CA ARG A 14 -9.82 -21.00 5.93
C ARG A 14 -9.81 -19.49 5.69
N PHE A 15 -10.97 -18.84 5.75
CA PHE A 15 -11.09 -17.40 5.52
C PHE A 15 -10.64 -16.58 6.73
N ILE A 16 -10.09 -15.40 6.45
CA ILE A 16 -9.71 -14.40 7.46
C ILE A 16 -10.99 -13.63 7.84
N PRO A 17 -11.45 -13.70 9.10
CA PRO A 17 -12.73 -13.10 9.49
C PRO A 17 -12.77 -11.58 9.31
N ASP A 18 -11.67 -10.89 9.57
CA ASP A 18 -11.57 -9.44 9.39
C ASP A 18 -10.14 -9.05 8.94
N PRO A 19 -9.90 -8.83 7.64
CA PRO A 19 -8.59 -8.45 7.12
C PRO A 19 -8.15 -7.06 7.61
N THR A 20 -9.04 -6.26 8.21
CA THR A 20 -8.70 -4.91 8.70
C THR A 20 -8.09 -4.90 10.11
N LYS A 21 -8.17 -6.04 10.82
CA LYS A 21 -7.69 -6.24 12.20
C LYS A 21 -6.55 -7.24 12.30
N VAL A 22 -5.88 -7.52 11.18
CA VAL A 22 -4.74 -8.44 11.14
C VAL A 22 -3.60 -7.88 11.99
N LYS A 23 -2.99 -8.78 12.78
CA LYS A 23 -1.71 -8.55 13.44
C LYS A 23 -0.62 -9.17 12.59
N LEU A 24 0.34 -8.37 12.16
CA LEU A 24 1.48 -8.85 11.40
C LEU A 24 2.55 -9.38 12.36
N PRO A 25 3.47 -10.24 11.90
CA PRO A 25 4.63 -10.64 12.69
C PRO A 25 5.48 -9.42 13.08
N ASP A 26 6.19 -9.50 14.20
CA ASP A 26 7.08 -8.42 14.67
C ASP A 26 8.22 -8.10 13.69
N SER A 27 8.56 -9.04 12.81
CA SER A 27 9.56 -8.86 11.75
C SER A 27 9.06 -8.03 10.56
N PHE A 28 7.76 -7.74 10.47
CA PHE A 28 7.24 -6.92 9.38
C PHE A 28 7.66 -5.46 9.53
N SER A 29 8.22 -4.91 8.46
CA SER A 29 8.67 -3.52 8.36
C SER A 29 7.69 -2.70 7.51
N GLY A 30 6.91 -1.88 8.20
CA GLY A 30 5.87 -1.02 7.64
C GLY A 30 6.27 0.45 7.64
N LEU A 31 5.38 1.32 8.09
CA LEU A 31 5.58 2.77 8.05
C LEU A 31 6.87 3.20 8.79
N PRO A 32 7.78 3.95 8.15
CA PRO A 32 8.95 4.49 8.83
C PRO A 32 8.55 5.57 9.85
N VAL A 33 9.26 5.60 10.95
CA VAL A 33 9.13 6.58 12.04
C VAL A 33 10.47 7.27 12.20
N ILE A 34 10.45 8.59 12.21
CA ILE A 34 11.64 9.43 12.38
C ILE A 34 11.53 10.12 13.74
N SER A 35 12.35 9.69 14.70
CA SER A 35 12.35 10.28 16.04
C SER A 35 12.84 11.74 16.01
N ALA A 36 12.41 12.55 16.98
CA ALA A 36 12.88 13.94 17.13
C ALA A 36 14.29 14.03 17.74
N ASN A 37 14.95 12.90 18.01
CA ASN A 37 16.28 12.88 18.61
C ASN A 37 17.29 13.49 17.63
N PRO A 38 18.16 14.40 18.08
CA PRO A 38 19.11 15.05 17.18
C PRO A 38 20.11 14.03 16.63
N CYS A 39 20.50 14.21 15.37
CA CYS A 39 21.65 13.50 14.83
C CYS A 39 22.93 14.02 15.52
N LYS A 40 23.89 13.15 15.84
CA LYS A 40 25.23 13.60 16.20
C LYS A 40 25.92 14.20 14.97
N HIS A 41 26.53 15.37 15.14
CA HIS A 41 27.26 16.09 14.08
C HIS A 41 26.41 16.38 12.83
N ASP A 42 27.06 16.73 11.72
CA ASP A 42 26.41 16.90 10.40
C ASP A 42 26.21 15.55 9.68
N CYS A 43 25.57 14.58 10.34
CA CYS A 43 25.39 13.23 9.78
C CYS A 43 24.63 13.23 8.44
N GLN A 44 25.07 12.39 7.49
CA GLN A 44 24.45 12.20 6.17
C GLN A 44 24.31 10.71 5.78
N LEU A 45 24.58 9.78 6.69
CA LEU A 45 24.67 8.35 6.39
C LEU A 45 23.40 7.80 5.74
N CYS A 46 22.22 8.08 6.31
CA CYS A 46 20.96 7.60 5.76
C CYS A 46 20.66 8.17 4.37
N VAL A 47 20.99 9.45 4.13
CA VAL A 47 20.81 10.10 2.83
C VAL A 47 21.71 9.47 1.77
N GLN A 48 22.98 9.22 2.12
CA GLN A 48 23.96 8.60 1.23
C GLN A 48 23.63 7.13 0.92
N ALA A 49 23.06 6.41 1.90
CA ALA A 49 22.70 5.02 1.74
C ALA A 49 21.40 4.79 0.96
N CYS A 50 20.55 5.82 0.80
CA CYS A 50 19.26 5.66 0.12
C CYS A 50 19.43 5.49 -1.40
N PRO A 51 19.13 4.31 -1.98
CA PRO A 51 19.35 4.05 -3.41
C PRO A 51 18.42 4.87 -4.31
N THR A 52 17.23 5.20 -3.82
CA THR A 52 16.20 5.95 -4.57
C THR A 52 16.21 7.45 -4.28
N LYS A 53 17.13 7.93 -3.42
CA LYS A 53 17.18 9.34 -2.99
C LYS A 53 15.86 9.84 -2.38
N ALA A 54 15.10 8.95 -1.74
CA ALA A 54 13.84 9.26 -1.08
C ALA A 54 14.01 10.07 0.23
N ILE A 55 15.24 10.32 0.68
CA ILE A 55 15.51 10.97 1.96
C ILE A 55 16.01 12.39 1.72
N SER A 56 15.31 13.36 2.29
CA SER A 56 15.69 14.77 2.29
C SER A 56 16.15 15.22 3.68
N LYS A 57 17.10 16.15 3.74
CA LYS A 57 17.66 16.72 4.99
C LYS A 57 17.13 18.14 5.22
N SER A 58 16.98 18.53 6.49
CA SER A 58 16.57 19.86 6.96
C SER A 58 15.14 20.32 6.59
N PRO A 59 14.08 19.80 7.26
CA PRO A 59 14.10 18.74 8.27
C PRO A 59 14.27 17.35 7.64
N LEU A 60 14.70 16.37 8.43
CA LEU A 60 14.83 15.00 7.93
C LEU A 60 13.45 14.46 7.52
N SER A 61 13.35 13.96 6.29
CA SER A 61 12.12 13.38 5.78
C SER A 61 12.35 12.22 4.82
N ILE A 62 11.37 11.31 4.75
CA ILE A 62 11.35 10.16 3.85
C ILE A 62 10.09 10.26 2.98
N SER A 63 10.28 10.30 1.67
CA SER A 63 9.23 10.35 0.66
C SER A 63 8.80 8.92 0.29
N LEU A 64 7.59 8.50 0.71
CA LEU A 64 7.09 7.14 0.48
C LEU A 64 6.74 6.85 -0.98
N ASP A 65 6.53 7.87 -1.80
CA ASP A 65 6.36 7.75 -3.25
C ASP A 65 7.64 7.27 -3.95
N SER A 66 8.81 7.43 -3.32
CA SER A 66 10.10 6.97 -3.84
C SER A 66 10.78 5.90 -2.97
N CYS A 67 10.30 5.67 -1.74
CA CYS A 67 10.88 4.68 -0.84
C CYS A 67 10.57 3.25 -1.30
N ILE A 68 11.59 2.39 -1.34
CA ILE A 68 11.46 0.97 -1.72
C ILE A 68 11.52 0.02 -0.51
N PHE A 69 11.45 0.54 0.72
CA PHE A 69 11.44 -0.26 1.95
C PHE A 69 12.64 -1.22 2.09
N CYS A 70 13.83 -0.81 1.62
CA CYS A 70 15.05 -1.60 1.71
C CYS A 70 15.71 -1.63 3.10
N LEU A 71 15.24 -0.81 4.05
CA LEU A 71 15.71 -0.71 5.44
C LEU A 71 17.15 -0.22 5.65
N GLU A 72 17.93 0.00 4.59
CA GLU A 72 19.32 0.43 4.69
C GLU A 72 19.51 1.70 5.56
N CYS A 73 18.57 2.65 5.45
CA CYS A 73 18.62 3.89 6.22
C CYS A 73 18.42 3.69 7.74
N GLN A 74 17.75 2.62 8.16
CA GLN A 74 17.65 2.21 9.56
C GLN A 74 18.97 1.59 10.02
N GLU A 75 19.53 0.67 9.22
CA GLU A 75 20.75 -0.07 9.56
C GLU A 75 21.98 0.83 9.68
N VAL A 76 22.14 1.82 8.78
CA VAL A 76 23.28 2.74 8.83
C VAL A 76 23.14 3.87 9.85
N CYS A 77 22.00 3.98 10.55
CA CYS A 77 21.73 5.11 11.45
C CYS A 77 22.31 4.86 12.85
N PRO A 78 23.42 5.53 13.25
CA PRO A 78 24.06 5.27 14.54
C PRO A 78 23.21 5.73 15.74
N GLU A 79 22.28 6.66 15.53
CA GLU A 79 21.39 7.18 16.58
C GLU A 79 20.03 6.46 16.59
N HIS A 80 19.83 5.45 15.73
CA HIS A 80 18.55 4.75 15.56
C HIS A 80 17.35 5.69 15.37
N LYS A 81 17.57 6.80 14.66
CA LYS A 81 16.59 7.86 14.44
C LYS A 81 15.49 7.44 13.48
N ILE A 82 15.82 6.63 12.47
CA ILE A 82 14.87 6.06 11.52
C ILE A 82 14.62 4.62 11.95
N GLN A 83 13.36 4.26 12.15
CA GLN A 83 12.94 2.88 12.42
C GLN A 83 11.68 2.54 11.65
N PHE A 84 11.53 1.32 11.20
CA PHE A 84 10.32 0.85 10.52
C PHE A 84 9.38 0.19 11.53
N SER A 85 8.15 0.71 11.62
CA SER A 85 7.13 0.21 12.54
C SER A 85 6.40 -1.01 11.97
N ASN A 86 5.43 -1.57 12.71
CA ASN A 86 4.55 -2.63 12.22
C ASN A 86 3.29 -2.11 11.50
N GLU A 87 3.18 -0.79 11.30
CA GLU A 87 2.00 -0.18 10.66
C GLU A 87 2.01 -0.41 9.14
N TYR A 88 1.04 -1.18 8.64
CA TYR A 88 0.91 -1.51 7.22
C TYR A 88 -0.09 -0.60 6.48
N LYS A 89 -0.92 0.16 7.21
CA LYS A 89 -1.94 1.03 6.62
C LYS A 89 -1.29 2.33 6.15
N MET A 90 -0.88 2.32 4.88
CA MET A 90 -0.16 3.44 4.25
C MET A 90 -0.90 4.03 3.03
N GLY A 91 -2.17 3.66 2.84
CA GLY A 91 -3.01 4.23 1.78
C GLY A 91 -3.52 5.62 2.12
N THR A 92 -3.37 6.58 1.21
CA THR A 92 -3.89 7.94 1.36
C THR A 92 -4.32 8.54 0.03
N ASN A 93 -5.19 9.54 0.10
CA ASN A 93 -5.63 10.40 -1.00
C ASN A 93 -5.02 11.80 -0.93
N VAL A 94 -4.06 12.03 -0.02
CA VAL A 94 -3.35 13.31 0.18
C VAL A 94 -1.86 13.09 -0.01
N TYR A 95 -1.26 13.70 -1.04
CA TYR A 95 0.14 13.46 -1.42
C TYR A 95 1.12 13.82 -0.29
N GLU A 96 0.84 14.90 0.43
CA GLU A 96 1.68 15.41 1.52
C GLU A 96 1.81 14.41 2.67
N ARG A 97 0.84 13.49 2.84
CA ARG A 97 0.88 12.43 3.86
C ARG A 97 1.89 11.32 3.52
N LEU A 98 2.38 11.27 2.29
CA LEU A 98 3.49 10.39 1.88
C LEU A 98 4.86 10.95 2.29
N GLN A 99 4.93 12.18 2.80
CA GLN A 99 6.16 12.81 3.26
C GLN A 99 6.30 12.62 4.78
N ILE A 100 7.04 11.59 5.19
CA ILE A 100 7.27 11.29 6.60
C ILE A 100 8.33 12.24 7.13
N LYS A 101 7.99 13.03 8.14
CA LYS A 101 8.86 14.07 8.70
C LYS A 101 9.33 13.72 10.10
N GLU A 102 10.52 14.19 10.44
CA GLU A 102 11.07 14.14 11.79
C GLU A 102 10.09 14.65 12.84
N GLY A 103 9.92 13.89 13.93
CA GLY A 103 9.08 14.27 15.07
C GLY A 103 7.57 14.16 14.81
N HIS A 104 7.16 13.76 13.60
CA HIS A 104 5.76 13.55 13.24
C HIS A 104 5.46 12.05 13.17
N SER A 105 4.87 11.52 14.24
CA SER A 105 4.35 10.15 14.31
C SER A 105 2.87 10.10 13.92
N HIS A 106 2.55 10.53 12.70
CA HIS A 106 1.19 10.39 12.18
C HIS A 106 1.03 9.04 11.47
N SER A 107 -0.06 8.33 11.78
CA SER A 107 -0.52 7.25 10.91
C SER A 107 -0.98 7.86 9.58
N ILE A 108 -0.62 7.20 8.48
CA ILE A 108 -1.15 7.57 7.18
C ILE A 108 -2.61 7.13 7.15
N SER A 109 -3.48 8.05 6.76
CA SER A 109 -4.89 7.78 6.63
C SER A 109 -5.46 8.47 5.40
N ILE A 110 -6.63 7.99 4.99
CA ILE A 110 -7.48 8.63 3.99
C ILE A 110 -8.12 9.86 4.66
N GLU A 111 -8.14 11.00 3.97
CA GLU A 111 -8.87 12.19 4.37
C GLU A 111 -10.31 12.09 3.84
N PRO A 112 -11.32 11.89 4.70
CA PRO A 112 -12.71 11.71 4.23
C PRO A 112 -13.29 12.99 3.64
N SER A 113 -12.87 14.18 4.10
CA SER A 113 -13.44 15.45 3.67
C SER A 113 -13.23 15.79 2.20
N ILE A 114 -12.24 15.18 1.54
CA ILE A 114 -11.98 15.36 0.11
C ILE A 114 -12.60 14.24 -0.75
N VAL A 115 -13.22 13.24 -0.11
CA VAL A 115 -13.97 12.19 -0.81
C VAL A 115 -15.36 12.72 -1.10
N ARG A 116 -15.77 12.65 -2.37
CA ARG A 116 -17.11 13.06 -2.80
C ARG A 116 -18.18 12.13 -2.21
N ASP A 117 -19.21 12.69 -1.57
CA ASP A 117 -20.30 11.92 -0.97
C ASP A 117 -21.03 11.03 -2.00
N GLU A 118 -21.11 11.47 -3.25
CA GLU A 118 -21.72 10.69 -4.33
C GLU A 118 -20.98 9.38 -4.59
N ILE A 119 -19.65 9.36 -4.44
CA ILE A 119 -18.84 8.15 -4.63
C ILE A 119 -19.21 7.09 -3.59
N ILE A 120 -19.34 7.50 -2.33
CA ILE A 120 -19.73 6.58 -1.25
C ILE A 120 -21.17 6.09 -1.47
N ARG A 121 -22.08 7.00 -1.85
CA ARG A 121 -23.48 6.66 -2.09
C ARG A 121 -23.68 5.70 -3.26
N LEU A 122 -22.95 5.90 -4.36
CA LEU A 122 -23.11 5.11 -5.59
C LEU A 122 -22.29 3.82 -5.58
N LEU A 123 -21.05 3.88 -5.08
CA LEU A 123 -20.07 2.80 -5.23
C LEU A 123 -19.70 2.09 -3.92
N GLY A 124 -20.15 2.59 -2.76
CA GLY A 124 -19.70 2.12 -1.44
C GLY A 124 -20.00 0.66 -1.10
N ARG A 125 -20.77 -0.07 -1.93
CA ARG A 125 -21.08 -1.50 -1.75
C ARG A 125 -20.87 -2.33 -3.02
N SER A 126 -20.40 -1.73 -4.11
CA SER A 126 -20.20 -2.38 -5.41
C SER A 126 -19.18 -1.59 -6.23
N LEU A 127 -17.95 -1.52 -5.74
CA LEU A 127 -16.83 -0.88 -6.41
C LEU A 127 -16.15 -1.90 -7.35
N LYS A 128 -16.33 -1.71 -8.65
CA LYS A 128 -15.65 -2.50 -9.69
C LYS A 128 -14.39 -1.77 -10.15
N LEU A 129 -13.26 -2.46 -10.16
CA LEU A 129 -11.96 -1.86 -10.47
C LEU A 129 -11.32 -2.54 -11.67
N ARG A 130 -10.63 -1.78 -12.51
CA ARG A 130 -9.75 -2.32 -13.54
C ARG A 130 -8.30 -2.15 -13.12
N LEU A 131 -7.54 -3.24 -13.10
CA LEU A 131 -6.09 -3.20 -12.84
C LEU A 131 -5.29 -3.07 -14.14
N VAL A 132 -4.39 -2.10 -14.21
CA VAL A 132 -3.42 -1.95 -15.30
C VAL A 132 -2.00 -1.98 -14.74
N SER A 133 -1.22 -2.95 -15.20
CA SER A 133 0.22 -3.01 -14.93
C SER A 133 0.95 -1.99 -15.80
N ALA A 134 1.53 -0.98 -15.16
CA ALA A 134 2.17 0.15 -15.83
C ALA A 134 3.70 0.12 -15.72
N GLY A 135 4.29 -1.02 -15.36
CA GLY A 135 5.72 -1.20 -15.11
C GLY A 135 6.02 -1.98 -13.82
N SER A 136 5.08 -2.81 -13.37
CA SER A 136 5.21 -3.59 -12.14
C SER A 136 6.13 -4.80 -12.33
N CYS A 137 6.67 -5.31 -11.22
CA CYS A 137 7.34 -6.61 -11.14
C CYS A 137 6.38 -7.79 -11.02
N ASN A 138 5.07 -7.58 -11.24
CA ASN A 138 3.99 -8.55 -11.06
C ASN A 138 3.66 -8.88 -9.58
N GLY A 139 4.40 -8.35 -8.62
CA GLY A 139 4.14 -8.60 -7.19
C GLY A 139 2.79 -8.03 -6.74
N CYS A 140 2.51 -6.76 -7.04
CA CYS A 140 1.24 -6.14 -6.67
C CYS A 140 0.04 -6.85 -7.31
N GLU A 141 0.16 -7.30 -8.56
CA GLU A 141 -0.88 -8.02 -9.29
C GLU A 141 -1.21 -9.37 -8.64
N LEU A 142 -0.18 -10.12 -8.21
CA LEU A 142 -0.35 -11.37 -7.49
C LEU A 142 -1.08 -11.15 -6.16
N GLU A 143 -0.71 -10.11 -5.40
CA GLU A 143 -1.37 -9.78 -4.14
C GLU A 143 -2.82 -9.31 -4.34
N LEU A 144 -3.09 -8.49 -5.35
CA LEU A 144 -4.45 -8.06 -5.69
C LEU A 144 -5.32 -9.24 -6.13
N ASN A 145 -4.76 -10.20 -6.88
CA ASN A 145 -5.45 -11.43 -7.24
C ASN A 145 -5.72 -12.30 -6.00
N ALA A 146 -4.71 -12.45 -5.13
CA ALA A 146 -4.85 -13.19 -3.87
C ALA A 146 -5.90 -12.55 -2.96
N ALA A 147 -6.02 -11.23 -2.90
CA ALA A 147 -7.04 -10.55 -2.11
C ALA A 147 -8.49 -10.86 -2.57
N GLY A 148 -8.68 -11.35 -3.81
CA GLY A 148 -9.95 -11.86 -4.33
C GLY A 148 -10.23 -13.34 -4.02
N ASN A 149 -9.28 -14.08 -3.46
CA ASN A 149 -9.48 -15.49 -3.15
C ASN A 149 -10.33 -15.69 -1.88
N VAL A 150 -10.65 -16.95 -1.58
CA VAL A 150 -11.49 -17.33 -0.41
C VAL A 150 -10.91 -16.96 0.95
N ASN A 151 -9.61 -16.65 1.03
CA ASN A 151 -8.97 -16.29 2.30
C ASN A 151 -9.29 -14.84 2.69
N PHE A 152 -9.21 -13.91 1.74
CA PHE A 152 -9.45 -12.48 1.99
C PHE A 152 -10.85 -12.03 1.58
N ASP A 153 -11.35 -12.59 0.47
CA ASP A 153 -12.68 -12.39 -0.10
C ASP A 153 -13.07 -10.90 -0.12
N MET A 154 -12.32 -10.07 -0.85
CA MET A 154 -12.66 -8.65 -1.01
C MET A 154 -14.07 -8.43 -1.58
N GLY A 155 -14.59 -9.43 -2.32
CA GLY A 155 -15.94 -9.42 -2.88
C GLY A 155 -17.03 -9.28 -1.82
N ARG A 156 -16.83 -9.84 -0.62
CA ARG A 156 -17.75 -9.67 0.52
C ARG A 156 -17.88 -8.21 0.99
N TYR A 157 -16.89 -7.37 0.67
CA TYR A 157 -16.89 -5.92 0.93
C TYR A 157 -17.35 -5.11 -0.28
N GLY A 158 -17.81 -5.76 -1.35
CA GLY A 158 -18.29 -5.11 -2.56
C GLY A 158 -17.17 -4.61 -3.47
N ILE A 159 -15.92 -5.06 -3.28
CA ILE A 159 -14.78 -4.67 -4.14
C ILE A 159 -14.47 -5.84 -5.07
N GLU A 160 -14.35 -5.58 -6.36
CA GLU A 160 -14.04 -6.63 -7.34
C GLU A 160 -13.21 -6.09 -8.51
N PHE A 161 -12.31 -6.91 -9.05
CA PHE A 161 -11.58 -6.61 -10.27
C PHE A 161 -12.30 -7.16 -11.50
N VAL A 162 -12.58 -6.29 -12.47
CA VAL A 162 -13.25 -6.66 -13.74
C VAL A 162 -12.26 -6.72 -14.90
N ALA A 163 -12.58 -7.52 -15.91
CA ALA A 163 -11.72 -7.72 -17.08
C ALA A 163 -11.73 -6.53 -18.06
N SER A 164 -12.87 -5.84 -18.19
CA SER A 164 -13.06 -4.75 -19.14
C SER A 164 -13.15 -3.41 -18.40
N PRO A 165 -12.44 -2.35 -18.86
CA PRO A 165 -12.59 -1.01 -18.29
C PRO A 165 -14.00 -0.46 -18.41
N ARG A 166 -14.77 -0.84 -19.45
CA ARG A 166 -16.16 -0.39 -19.62
C ARG A 166 -17.14 -0.89 -18.55
N HIS A 167 -16.70 -1.86 -17.73
CA HIS A 167 -17.48 -2.39 -16.60
C HIS A 167 -16.87 -1.96 -15.25
N ALA A 168 -15.85 -1.11 -15.25
CA ALA A 168 -15.17 -0.66 -14.04
C ALA A 168 -15.69 0.73 -13.64
N ASP A 169 -15.72 0.97 -12.34
CA ASP A 169 -16.01 2.26 -11.71
C ASP A 169 -14.71 3.02 -11.37
N GLY A 170 -13.54 2.37 -11.51
CA GLY A 170 -12.24 2.95 -11.19
C GLY A 170 -11.06 2.17 -11.73
N LEU A 171 -9.90 2.83 -11.72
CA LEU A 171 -8.64 2.31 -12.24
C LEU A 171 -7.64 2.11 -11.09
N VAL A 172 -7.02 0.93 -11.03
CA VAL A 172 -5.88 0.63 -10.17
C VAL A 172 -4.65 0.52 -11.07
N ILE A 173 -3.61 1.27 -10.74
CA ILE A 173 -2.35 1.30 -11.47
C ILE A 173 -1.26 0.73 -10.59
N THR A 174 -0.45 -0.16 -11.14
CA THR A 174 0.70 -0.77 -10.46
C THR A 174 2.00 -0.46 -11.20
N GLY A 175 3.04 -0.07 -10.47
CA GLY A 175 4.33 0.33 -11.02
C GLY A 175 4.41 1.80 -11.47
N PRO A 176 5.59 2.28 -11.91
CA PRO A 176 5.92 3.70 -12.06
C PRO A 176 5.45 4.38 -13.36
N ILE A 177 4.50 3.80 -14.11
CA ILE A 177 4.07 4.26 -15.45
C ILE A 177 5.25 4.52 -16.41
N THR A 178 5.64 3.50 -17.15
CA THR A 178 6.64 3.61 -18.22
C THR A 178 6.10 4.31 -19.47
N GLY A 179 6.99 4.81 -20.33
CA GLY A 179 6.59 5.38 -21.63
C GLY A 179 5.80 4.41 -22.52
N ASN A 180 6.13 3.11 -22.46
CA ASN A 180 5.44 2.08 -23.25
C ASN A 180 4.03 1.75 -22.71
N SER A 181 3.82 1.87 -21.39
CA SER A 181 2.52 1.60 -20.76
C SER A 181 1.58 2.80 -20.79
N LEU A 182 2.10 4.02 -21.00
CA LEU A 182 1.33 5.26 -20.99
C LEU A 182 0.10 5.21 -21.89
N ALA A 183 0.24 4.74 -23.13
CA ALA A 183 -0.87 4.65 -24.08
C ALA A 183 -1.99 3.73 -23.54
N SER A 184 -1.63 2.56 -23.03
CA SER A 184 -2.57 1.58 -22.48
C SER A 184 -3.26 2.07 -21.22
N VAL A 185 -2.52 2.72 -20.31
CA VAL A 185 -3.07 3.34 -19.10
C VAL A 185 -4.08 4.42 -19.47
N ARG A 186 -3.72 5.31 -20.40
CA ARG A 186 -4.58 6.40 -20.83
C ARG A 186 -5.86 5.92 -21.50
N LEU A 187 -5.77 4.96 -22.44
CA LEU A 187 -6.94 4.37 -23.08
C LEU A 187 -7.87 3.67 -22.08
N THR A 188 -7.31 3.06 -21.03
CA THR A 188 -8.11 2.42 -19.97
C THR A 188 -8.81 3.48 -19.11
N TYR A 189 -8.10 4.54 -18.73
CA TYR A 189 -8.67 5.67 -17.98
C TYR A 189 -9.79 6.37 -18.74
N GLU A 190 -9.62 6.61 -20.04
CA GLU A 190 -10.64 7.24 -20.90
C GLU A 190 -11.88 6.35 -21.13
N ALA A 191 -11.79 5.04 -20.86
CA ALA A 191 -12.87 4.08 -21.08
C ALA A 191 -13.72 3.79 -19.82
N ILE A 192 -13.35 4.37 -18.67
CA ILE A 192 -14.06 4.32 -17.38
C ILE A 192 -14.86 5.61 -17.24
#